data_AF-A0A929T3T3-F1
#
_entry.id   AF-A0A929T3T3-F1
#
_cell.length_a   1.000
_cell.length_b   1.000
_cell.length_c   1.000
_cell.angle_alpha   90.00
_cell.angle_beta   90.00
_cell.angle_gamma   90.00
#
_symmetry.space_group_name_H-M   'P 1'
#
loop_
_entity.id
_entity.type
_entity.pdbx_description
1 polymer ?
#
loop_
_entity_poly.entity_id
_entity_poly.type
_entity_poly.pdbx_seq_one_letter_code
_entity_poly.pdbx_strand_id
1 'polypeptide(L)'
;MRNLECSERKIEFDYEGGKGIFIRQGRGKATLKIKYRGAYGMGEKYDAVNQKGKKVINEVNEKFCFQGDKTYCPVPFFWTDSGVGVYVDTCYTSTFDFREEEIVIETPIDCKMVLLTGRPKEIVSSYMKIFGEAALPPEWAFGVWISANRWDNEELTLTQIERLKAYDFPATVMVLEAWSDEATFYKWNPGKWNHPKEMIDRIHDAGLKLVLWQIPVYKKMGREEADNEQNRLDEEEALKHRLCLYGENGEPYRIPEGNWFAGSLLPDFTNPKTYQSWFAKRQDLMDMGVDGFKTDGGEHIHSEHVKFHDGSNGREGKNKFARDYTSAYKKFVGKDKVVFSRAGFSGQHTISIQWAGDQQSRPEEMKSVLKAGLSAAASGILFWGFDIAGFAGPLPSMDLYRRATQFACFCPIMQWHSEPDGGQFKDLM
;
A
#
# COMPACT_ATOMS: atom_id res chain seq x y z
N MET A 1 6.96 -29.10 -9.66
CA MET A 1 7.28 -27.94 -8.81
C MET A 1 8.63 -28.21 -8.17
N ARG A 2 9.65 -27.38 -8.44
CA ARG A 2 10.97 -27.50 -7.82
C ARG A 2 11.16 -26.24 -6.98
N ASN A 3 10.78 -26.31 -5.70
CA ASN A 3 11.19 -25.32 -4.71
C ASN A 3 12.68 -25.53 -4.47
N LEU A 4 13.52 -24.98 -5.32
CA LEU A 4 14.96 -25.05 -5.12
C LEU A 4 15.30 -23.96 -4.12
N GLU A 5 15.38 -24.34 -2.85
CA GLU A 5 16.19 -23.57 -1.91
C GLU A 5 17.61 -23.54 -2.50
N CYS A 6 17.94 -22.41 -3.09
CA CYS A 6 19.05 -22.29 -4.01
C CYS A 6 20.37 -22.19 -3.22
N SER A 7 20.78 -23.27 -2.56
CA SER A 7 22.14 -23.49 -2.08
C SER A 7 23.08 -23.85 -3.23
N GLU A 8 22.54 -24.34 -4.35
CA GLU A 8 23.29 -24.66 -5.56
C GLU A 8 23.66 -23.39 -6.35
N ARG A 9 24.94 -23.30 -6.75
CA ARG A 9 25.46 -22.16 -7.55
C ARG A 9 24.93 -22.11 -8.98
N LYS A 10 24.46 -23.24 -9.52
CA LYS A 10 23.96 -23.36 -10.89
C LYS A 10 22.88 -24.43 -10.95
N ILE A 11 21.74 -24.08 -11.50
CA ILE A 11 20.62 -24.98 -11.77
C ILE A 11 20.34 -24.96 -13.27
N GLU A 12 20.25 -26.14 -13.86
CA GLU A 12 19.73 -26.33 -15.22
C GLU A 12 18.33 -26.94 -15.13
N PHE A 13 17.41 -26.44 -15.95
CA PHE A 13 16.02 -26.87 -15.94
C PHE A 13 15.40 -26.77 -17.32
N ASP A 14 14.39 -27.60 -17.58
CA ASP A 14 13.60 -27.54 -18.79
C ASP A 14 12.40 -26.58 -18.59
N TYR A 15 12.09 -25.81 -19.63
CA TYR A 15 10.91 -24.95 -19.72
C TYR A 15 10.37 -25.00 -21.17
N GLU A 16 9.22 -24.40 -21.43
CA GLU A 16 8.57 -24.49 -22.75
C GLU A 16 9.47 -23.98 -23.89
N GLY A 17 10.33 -22.99 -23.62
CA GLY A 17 11.31 -22.45 -24.57
C GLY A 17 12.63 -23.23 -24.69
N GLY A 18 12.75 -24.40 -24.08
CA GLY A 18 13.94 -25.27 -24.15
C GLY A 18 14.64 -25.43 -22.80
N LYS A 19 15.97 -25.26 -22.76
CA LYS A 19 16.78 -25.37 -21.54
C LYS A 19 17.11 -24.00 -20.96
N GLY A 20 16.78 -23.80 -19.69
CA GLY A 20 17.11 -22.61 -18.92
C GLY A 20 18.25 -22.87 -17.95
N ILE A 21 18.96 -21.81 -17.59
CA ILE A 21 20.03 -21.87 -16.58
C ILE A 21 19.81 -20.76 -15.57
N PHE A 22 19.77 -21.10 -14.28
CA PHE A 22 19.78 -20.15 -13.19
C PHE A 22 21.10 -20.23 -12.44
N ILE A 23 21.85 -19.13 -12.39
CA ILE A 23 23.20 -19.06 -11.83
C ILE A 23 23.18 -18.11 -10.65
N ARG A 24 23.69 -18.54 -9.50
CA ARG A 24 23.97 -17.67 -8.34
C ARG A 24 25.46 -17.40 -8.27
N GLN A 25 25.84 -16.16 -8.51
CA GLN A 25 27.24 -15.72 -8.42
C GLN A 25 27.69 -15.41 -6.99
N GLY A 26 26.75 -15.36 -6.03
CA GLY A 26 26.99 -14.96 -4.64
C GLY A 26 27.03 -13.44 -4.48
N ARG A 27 27.12 -12.97 -3.23
CA ARG A 27 27.05 -11.54 -2.88
C ARG A 27 25.78 -10.87 -3.40
N GLY A 28 24.67 -11.61 -3.41
CA GLY A 28 23.36 -11.12 -3.81
C GLY A 28 23.14 -11.03 -5.32
N LYS A 29 24.03 -11.58 -6.15
CA LYS A 29 23.87 -11.59 -7.62
C LYS A 29 23.42 -12.95 -8.14
N ALA A 30 22.41 -12.93 -9.00
CA ALA A 30 21.94 -14.08 -9.77
C ALA A 30 21.67 -13.72 -11.24
N THR A 31 21.71 -14.71 -12.13
CA THR A 31 21.37 -14.56 -13.54
C THR A 31 20.52 -15.73 -14.02
N LEU A 32 19.38 -15.40 -14.62
CA LEU A 32 18.48 -16.34 -15.27
C LEU A 32 18.66 -16.22 -16.79
N LYS A 33 19.16 -17.27 -17.44
CA LYS A 33 19.35 -17.34 -18.89
C LYS A 33 18.22 -18.14 -19.51
N ILE A 34 17.30 -17.44 -20.19
CA ILE A 34 16.13 -17.99 -20.87
C ILE A 34 15.78 -17.11 -22.07
N LYS A 35 15.06 -17.67 -23.04
CA LYS A 35 14.39 -16.92 -24.09
C LYS A 35 12.98 -16.57 -23.65
N TYR A 36 12.58 -15.32 -23.89
CA TYR A 36 11.27 -14.81 -23.51
C TYR A 36 10.94 -13.56 -24.34
N ARG A 37 9.66 -13.25 -24.52
CA ARG A 37 9.18 -12.05 -25.22
C ARG A 37 8.65 -11.00 -24.25
N GLY A 38 8.22 -11.41 -23.05
CA GLY A 38 7.75 -10.51 -22.02
C GLY A 38 8.02 -11.00 -20.60
N ALA A 39 8.27 -10.06 -19.70
CA ALA A 39 8.37 -10.29 -18.26
C ALA A 39 7.33 -9.43 -17.55
N TYR A 40 6.63 -10.02 -16.59
CA TYR A 40 5.47 -9.46 -15.91
C TYR A 40 5.57 -9.66 -14.41
N GLY A 41 4.88 -8.83 -13.63
CA GLY A 41 4.93 -8.84 -12.17
C GLY A 41 5.63 -7.58 -11.65
N MET A 42 6.53 -7.74 -10.67
CA MET A 42 7.28 -6.69 -9.97
C MET A 42 6.46 -5.81 -9.00
N GLY A 43 5.20 -6.17 -8.73
CA GLY A 43 4.26 -5.39 -7.95
C GLY A 43 3.44 -4.45 -8.82
N GLU A 44 2.97 -3.38 -8.20
CA GLU A 44 2.24 -2.32 -8.89
C GLU A 44 3.21 -1.44 -9.70
N LYS A 45 3.12 -1.42 -11.03
CA LYS A 45 4.04 -0.67 -11.90
C LYS A 45 3.30 0.26 -12.86
N TYR A 46 3.61 1.55 -12.78
CA TYR A 46 2.95 2.62 -13.55
C TYR A 46 3.60 2.84 -14.92
N ASP A 47 4.86 2.44 -15.09
CA ASP A 47 5.63 2.70 -16.30
C ASP A 47 5.29 1.73 -17.44
N ALA A 48 5.18 0.42 -17.15
CA ALA A 48 4.86 -0.62 -18.12
C ALA A 48 4.32 -1.91 -17.48
N VAL A 49 3.55 -2.67 -18.26
CA VAL A 49 3.12 -4.04 -17.89
C VAL A 49 4.18 -5.06 -18.29
N ASN A 50 4.75 -4.94 -19.50
CA ASN A 50 5.90 -5.76 -19.91
C ASN A 50 7.20 -5.06 -19.53
N GLN A 51 7.99 -5.72 -18.68
CA GLN A 51 9.24 -5.21 -18.12
C GLN A 51 10.48 -5.60 -18.95
N LYS A 52 10.33 -6.35 -20.05
CA LYS A 52 11.45 -6.67 -20.94
C LYS A 52 12.12 -5.40 -21.47
N GLY A 53 13.45 -5.36 -21.40
CA GLY A 53 14.29 -4.21 -21.75
C GLY A 53 14.43 -3.16 -20.66
N LYS A 54 13.85 -3.36 -19.47
CA LYS A 54 13.88 -2.42 -18.36
C LYS A 54 14.72 -2.92 -17.20
N LYS A 55 15.24 -1.96 -16.44
CA LYS A 55 15.83 -2.17 -15.12
C LYS A 55 14.82 -1.72 -14.07
N VAL A 56 14.30 -2.67 -13.31
CA VAL A 56 13.28 -2.45 -12.28
C VAL A 56 13.93 -2.47 -10.91
N ILE A 57 13.65 -1.45 -10.12
CA ILE A 57 14.02 -1.38 -8.70
C ILE A 57 12.77 -1.71 -7.87
N ASN A 58 12.88 -2.70 -6.99
CA ASN A 58 11.85 -3.07 -6.03
C ASN A 58 12.14 -2.38 -4.70
N GLU A 59 11.50 -1.24 -4.53
CA GLU A 59 11.65 -0.36 -3.38
C GLU A 59 10.38 0.47 -3.19
N VAL A 60 9.78 0.42 -1.98
CA VAL A 60 8.61 1.21 -1.61
C VAL A 60 9.02 2.68 -1.63
N ASN A 61 8.35 3.47 -2.47
CA ASN A 61 8.61 4.89 -2.63
C ASN A 61 7.30 5.66 -2.69
N GLU A 62 7.26 6.75 -1.93
CA GLU A 62 6.24 7.77 -2.08
C GLU A 62 6.60 8.62 -3.30
N LYS A 63 5.62 8.80 -4.20
CA LYS A 63 5.75 9.69 -5.35
C LYS A 63 4.38 10.23 -5.71
N PHE A 64 4.02 11.37 -5.13
CA PHE A 64 2.80 12.11 -5.47
C PHE A 64 2.71 12.43 -6.97
N CYS A 65 1.73 11.80 -7.64
CA CYS A 65 1.49 11.88 -9.08
C CYS A 65 2.70 11.50 -9.98
N PHE A 66 2.42 11.16 -11.23
CA PHE A 66 3.41 10.84 -12.26
C PHE A 66 4.48 9.85 -11.77
N GLN A 67 4.03 8.76 -11.15
CA GLN A 67 4.84 7.79 -10.43
C GLN A 67 6.01 7.25 -11.26
N GLY A 68 5.81 7.09 -12.58
CA GLY A 68 6.85 6.61 -13.49
C GLY A 68 7.33 5.22 -13.07
N ASP A 69 8.62 5.08 -12.78
CA ASP A 69 9.26 3.84 -12.34
C ASP A 69 9.14 3.58 -10.82
N LYS A 70 8.62 4.56 -10.06
CA LYS A 70 8.38 4.45 -8.62
C LYS A 70 7.05 3.75 -8.34
N THR A 71 6.93 3.19 -7.14
CA THR A 71 5.73 2.45 -6.71
C THR A 71 5.60 2.40 -5.21
N TYR A 72 4.35 2.39 -4.74
CA TYR A 72 3.99 2.21 -3.33
C TYR A 72 3.97 0.72 -2.93
N CYS A 73 3.72 -0.19 -3.88
CA CYS A 73 3.60 -1.62 -3.62
C CYS A 73 4.46 -2.49 -4.56
N PRO A 74 5.80 -2.43 -4.45
CA PRO A 74 6.69 -3.33 -5.17
C PRO A 74 6.62 -4.76 -4.65
N VAL A 75 6.91 -5.72 -5.53
CA VAL A 75 7.03 -7.13 -5.17
C VAL A 75 8.21 -7.72 -5.93
N PRO A 76 9.26 -8.27 -5.28
CA PRO A 76 10.40 -8.90 -5.94
C PRO A 76 10.06 -10.29 -6.51
N PHE A 77 8.98 -10.38 -7.29
CA PHE A 77 8.47 -11.54 -7.99
C PHE A 77 8.12 -11.19 -9.43
N PHE A 78 8.65 -11.94 -10.40
CA PHE A 78 8.24 -11.85 -11.80
C PHE A 78 7.97 -13.23 -12.40
N TRP A 79 7.32 -13.23 -13.56
CA TRP A 79 7.21 -14.38 -14.45
C TRP A 79 7.31 -13.93 -15.92
N THR A 80 7.65 -14.85 -16.80
CA THR A 80 7.80 -14.61 -18.25
C THR A 80 6.73 -15.35 -19.05
N ASP A 81 6.47 -14.87 -20.26
CA ASP A 81 5.60 -15.55 -21.23
C ASP A 81 6.08 -16.97 -21.60
N SER A 82 7.34 -17.28 -21.34
CA SER A 82 7.91 -18.62 -21.53
C SER A 82 7.68 -19.59 -20.36
N GLY A 83 6.92 -19.20 -19.34
CA GLY A 83 6.53 -20.09 -18.25
C GLY A 83 7.60 -20.28 -17.18
N VAL A 84 8.43 -19.26 -16.96
CA VAL A 84 9.46 -19.23 -15.90
C VAL A 84 9.25 -18.01 -15.02
N GLY A 85 9.36 -18.15 -13.70
CA GLY A 85 9.28 -17.05 -12.76
C GLY A 85 10.28 -17.18 -11.63
N VAL A 86 10.60 -16.06 -10.99
CA VAL A 86 11.48 -16.01 -9.82
C VAL A 86 10.88 -15.10 -8.78
N TYR A 87 10.81 -15.59 -7.55
CA TYR A 87 10.60 -14.78 -6.36
C TYR A 87 11.90 -14.66 -5.58
N VAL A 88 12.23 -13.46 -5.12
CA VAL A 88 13.39 -13.19 -4.27
C VAL A 88 12.89 -12.83 -2.88
N ASP A 89 13.16 -13.71 -1.91
CA ASP A 89 12.69 -13.63 -0.53
C ASP A 89 13.58 -12.67 0.27
N THR A 90 13.26 -11.37 0.14
CA THR A 90 14.00 -10.29 0.76
C THR A 90 13.13 -9.05 0.92
N CYS A 91 13.35 -8.28 1.99
CA CYS A 91 12.83 -6.92 2.13
C CYS A 91 13.87 -5.85 1.75
N TYR A 92 15.10 -6.24 1.41
CA TYR A 92 16.09 -5.29 0.91
C TYR A 92 15.69 -4.76 -0.48
N THR A 93 16.07 -3.53 -0.79
CA THR A 93 15.98 -3.00 -2.16
C THR A 93 16.67 -3.94 -3.13
N SER A 94 15.94 -4.38 -4.14
CA SER A 94 16.42 -5.36 -5.13
C SER A 94 16.24 -4.83 -6.55
N THR A 95 17.14 -5.24 -7.44
CA THR A 95 17.18 -4.77 -8.82
C THR A 95 17.05 -5.94 -9.78
N PHE A 96 16.22 -5.76 -10.81
CA PHE A 96 15.98 -6.75 -11.85
C PHE A 96 16.21 -6.09 -13.21
N ASP A 97 17.20 -6.58 -13.96
CA ASP A 97 17.55 -6.09 -15.29
C ASP A 97 17.12 -7.12 -16.34
N PHE A 98 16.02 -6.84 -17.03
CA PHE A 98 15.36 -7.74 -17.97
C PHE A 98 15.94 -7.58 -19.37
N ARG A 99 17.07 -8.23 -19.66
CA ARG A 99 17.78 -8.13 -20.95
C ARG A 99 17.25 -9.13 -21.97
N GLU A 100 17.70 -9.03 -23.21
CA GLU A 100 17.16 -9.83 -24.32
C GLU A 100 17.24 -11.36 -24.11
N GLU A 101 18.37 -11.85 -23.62
CA GLU A 101 18.65 -13.30 -23.46
C GLU A 101 18.91 -13.72 -22.00
N GLU A 102 18.87 -12.77 -21.06
CA GLU A 102 19.07 -13.04 -19.64
C GLU A 102 18.37 -12.02 -18.75
N ILE A 103 18.10 -12.40 -17.52
CA ILE A 103 17.58 -11.53 -16.46
C ILE A 103 18.60 -11.53 -15.33
N VAL A 104 19.10 -10.34 -14.98
CA VAL A 104 20.08 -10.19 -13.89
C VAL A 104 19.36 -9.68 -12.65
N ILE A 105 19.56 -10.37 -11.53
CA ILE A 105 18.97 -10.05 -10.23
C ILE A 105 20.11 -9.63 -9.32
N GLU A 106 19.99 -8.46 -8.71
CA GLU A 106 20.96 -7.92 -7.76
C GLU A 106 20.26 -7.55 -6.46
N THR A 107 20.82 -8.04 -5.36
CA THR A 107 20.37 -7.80 -3.99
C THR A 107 21.59 -7.43 -3.14
N PRO A 108 21.41 -6.68 -2.04
CA PRO A 108 22.56 -6.22 -1.26
C PRO A 108 23.20 -7.32 -0.40
N ILE A 109 22.50 -8.44 -0.20
CA ILE A 109 22.95 -9.63 0.53
C ILE A 109 22.48 -10.89 -0.20
N ASP A 110 23.12 -12.03 0.05
CA ASP A 110 22.59 -13.30 -0.41
C ASP A 110 21.27 -13.62 0.29
N CYS A 111 20.22 -13.87 -0.48
CA CYS A 111 18.87 -14.17 0.01
C CYS A 111 18.30 -15.43 -0.65
N LYS A 112 17.23 -15.98 -0.11
CA LYS A 112 16.54 -17.13 -0.71
C LYS A 112 15.86 -16.68 -2.02
N MET A 113 15.96 -17.51 -3.04
CA MET A 113 15.33 -17.28 -4.34
C MET A 113 14.56 -18.53 -4.73
N VAL A 114 13.33 -18.37 -5.19
CA VAL A 114 12.42 -19.45 -5.55
C VAL A 114 12.20 -19.41 -7.05
N LEU A 115 12.70 -20.43 -7.75
CA LEU A 115 12.43 -20.64 -9.17
C LEU A 115 11.07 -21.34 -9.34
N LEU A 116 10.24 -20.81 -10.22
CA LEU A 116 8.89 -21.29 -10.50
C LEU A 116 8.77 -21.58 -11.99
N THR A 117 8.10 -22.68 -12.36
CA THR A 117 7.83 -23.03 -13.75
C THR A 117 6.40 -23.52 -13.92
N GLY A 118 5.81 -23.23 -15.08
CA GLY A 118 4.43 -23.61 -15.42
C GLY A 118 3.72 -22.52 -16.22
N ARG A 119 2.40 -22.65 -16.35
CA ARG A 119 1.59 -21.59 -16.99
C ARG A 119 1.51 -20.38 -16.05
N PRO A 120 1.29 -19.15 -16.58
CA PRO A 120 1.26 -17.93 -15.77
C PRO A 120 0.39 -18.02 -14.50
N LYS A 121 -0.82 -18.55 -14.62
CA LYS A 121 -1.74 -18.77 -13.48
C LYS A 121 -1.14 -19.69 -12.40
N GLU A 122 -0.43 -20.73 -12.80
CA GLU A 122 0.20 -21.70 -11.89
C GLU A 122 1.40 -21.06 -11.17
N ILE A 123 2.19 -20.24 -11.88
CA ILE A 123 3.33 -19.52 -11.31
C ILE A 123 2.84 -18.52 -10.26
N VAL A 124 1.88 -17.66 -10.60
CA VAL A 124 1.32 -16.67 -9.67
C VAL A 124 0.68 -17.36 -8.46
N SER A 125 -0.12 -18.41 -8.67
CA SER A 125 -0.72 -19.18 -7.57
C SER A 125 0.33 -19.83 -6.67
N SER A 126 1.42 -20.34 -7.24
CA SER A 126 2.52 -20.95 -6.47
C SER A 126 3.28 -19.91 -5.65
N TYR A 127 3.52 -18.72 -6.21
CA TYR A 127 4.08 -17.58 -5.48
C TYR A 127 3.17 -17.18 -4.31
N MET A 128 1.86 -17.02 -4.55
CA MET A 128 0.91 -16.65 -3.50
C MET A 128 0.90 -17.63 -2.33
N LYS A 129 0.97 -18.94 -2.60
CA LYS A 129 1.02 -20.01 -1.59
C LYS A 129 2.22 -19.93 -0.64
N ILE A 130 3.28 -19.21 -1.01
CA ILE A 130 4.43 -18.97 -0.12
C ILE A 130 3.98 -18.17 1.12
N PHE A 131 3.02 -17.26 0.96
CA PHE A 131 2.52 -16.40 2.04
C PHE A 131 1.23 -16.91 2.67
N GLY A 132 0.44 -17.69 1.94
CA GLY A 132 -0.82 -18.24 2.39
C GLY A 132 -1.97 -17.97 1.43
N GLU A 133 -3.18 -18.34 1.86
CA GLU A 133 -4.41 -18.16 1.10
C GLU A 133 -4.83 -16.68 1.02
N ALA A 134 -5.51 -16.31 -0.07
CA ALA A 134 -6.03 -14.96 -0.21
C ALA A 134 -7.09 -14.66 0.85
N ALA A 135 -6.95 -13.52 1.54
CA ALA A 135 -7.95 -13.01 2.46
C ALA A 135 -9.02 -12.27 1.67
N LEU A 136 -10.16 -12.91 1.42
CA LEU A 136 -11.27 -12.31 0.70
C LEU A 136 -11.88 -11.15 1.52
N PRO A 137 -12.00 -9.93 0.96
CA PRO A 137 -12.77 -8.86 1.56
C PRO A 137 -14.23 -9.28 1.77
N PRO A 138 -14.93 -8.70 2.76
CA PRO A 138 -16.37 -8.91 2.92
C PRO A 138 -17.13 -8.45 1.67
N GLU A 139 -18.28 -9.06 1.39
CA GLU A 139 -19.04 -8.83 0.14
C GLU A 139 -19.34 -7.35 -0.13
N TRP A 140 -19.68 -6.60 0.92
CA TRP A 140 -19.96 -5.15 0.82
C TRP A 140 -18.77 -4.34 0.29
N ALA A 141 -17.53 -4.83 0.41
CA ALA A 141 -16.33 -4.13 -0.07
C ALA A 141 -16.25 -4.10 -1.61
N PHE A 142 -17.00 -4.96 -2.31
CA PHE A 142 -17.05 -4.99 -3.78
C PHE A 142 -18.13 -4.07 -4.37
N GLY A 143 -18.90 -3.37 -3.53
CA GLY A 143 -19.82 -2.33 -4.00
C GLY A 143 -19.09 -1.01 -4.29
N VAL A 144 -19.85 0.07 -4.47
CA VAL A 144 -19.30 1.39 -4.77
C VAL A 144 -18.82 2.09 -3.49
N TRP A 145 -17.62 2.65 -3.52
CA TRP A 145 -17.03 3.43 -2.44
C TRP A 145 -17.09 4.92 -2.79
N ILE A 146 -17.39 5.73 -1.78
CA ILE A 146 -17.41 7.18 -1.89
C ILE A 146 -16.52 7.82 -0.81
N SER A 147 -15.75 8.82 -1.20
CA SER A 147 -14.82 9.55 -0.35
C SER A 147 -14.59 10.96 -0.90
N ALA A 148 -14.27 11.92 -0.03
CA ALA A 148 -13.69 13.19 -0.42
C ALA A 148 -12.99 13.85 0.77
N ASN A 149 -11.86 14.53 0.53
CA ASN A 149 -11.12 15.22 1.60
C ASN A 149 -11.91 16.34 2.29
N ARG A 150 -12.96 16.88 1.64
CA ARG A 150 -13.81 17.93 2.22
C ARG A 150 -14.99 17.41 3.06
N TRP A 151 -15.18 16.10 3.18
CA TRP A 151 -16.18 15.57 4.12
C TRP A 151 -15.59 15.57 5.53
N ASP A 152 -15.37 16.77 6.04
CA ASP A 152 -14.55 17.04 7.22
C ASP A 152 -15.38 17.27 8.50
N ASN A 153 -16.70 17.06 8.42
CA ASN A 153 -17.61 17.18 9.55
C ASN A 153 -18.87 16.30 9.39
N GLU A 154 -19.59 16.17 10.50
CA GLU A 154 -20.81 15.35 10.64
C GLU A 154 -21.93 15.79 9.70
N GLU A 155 -22.18 17.10 9.57
CA GLU A 155 -23.26 17.64 8.74
C GLU A 155 -23.06 17.33 7.25
N LEU A 156 -21.85 17.53 6.74
CA LEU A 156 -21.51 17.24 5.35
C LEU A 156 -21.61 15.74 5.06
N THR A 157 -21.25 14.90 6.03
CA THR A 157 -21.34 13.44 5.95
C THR A 157 -22.80 13.00 5.82
N LEU A 158 -23.67 13.48 6.71
CA LEU A 158 -25.11 13.20 6.65
C LEU A 158 -25.76 13.74 5.37
N THR A 159 -25.30 14.90 4.89
CA THR A 159 -25.75 15.45 3.60
C THR A 159 -25.44 14.50 2.44
N GLN A 160 -24.31 13.79 2.47
CA GLN A 160 -24.01 12.81 1.42
C GLN A 160 -24.95 11.60 1.47
N ILE A 161 -25.32 11.12 2.66
CA ILE A 161 -26.31 10.05 2.80
C ILE A 161 -27.63 10.45 2.14
N GLU A 162 -28.11 11.68 2.39
CA GLU A 162 -29.34 12.17 1.76
C GLU A 162 -29.21 12.34 0.24
N ARG A 163 -28.03 12.74 -0.26
CA ARG A 163 -27.77 12.79 -1.71
C ARG A 163 -27.76 11.41 -2.35
N LEU A 164 -27.15 10.41 -1.71
CA LEU A 164 -27.16 9.04 -2.20
C LEU A 164 -28.60 8.54 -2.39
N LYS A 165 -29.47 8.78 -1.40
CA LYS A 165 -30.90 8.46 -1.49
C LYS A 165 -31.59 9.24 -2.60
N ALA A 166 -31.37 10.55 -2.68
CA ALA A 166 -32.01 11.42 -3.65
C ALA A 166 -31.66 11.07 -5.12
N TYR A 167 -30.45 10.56 -5.35
CA TYR A 167 -29.97 10.16 -6.67
C TYR A 167 -30.04 8.65 -6.94
N ASP A 168 -30.60 7.87 -6.02
CA ASP A 168 -30.63 6.39 -6.09
C ASP A 168 -29.24 5.80 -6.41
N PHE A 169 -28.21 6.33 -5.74
CA PHE A 169 -26.82 5.95 -6.01
C PHE A 169 -26.37 4.79 -5.10
N PRO A 170 -25.91 3.66 -5.66
CA PRO A 170 -25.75 2.40 -4.92
C PRO A 170 -24.39 2.31 -4.20
N ALA A 171 -24.03 3.36 -3.45
CA ALA A 171 -22.86 3.30 -2.59
C ALA A 171 -23.05 2.26 -1.48
N THR A 172 -21.95 1.62 -1.09
CA THR A 172 -21.88 0.61 -0.02
C THR A 172 -20.84 0.95 1.03
N VAL A 173 -19.87 1.80 0.69
CA VAL A 173 -18.80 2.21 1.58
C VAL A 173 -18.63 3.72 1.52
N MET A 174 -18.51 4.34 2.69
CA MET A 174 -18.11 5.71 2.86
C MET A 174 -16.74 5.74 3.53
N VAL A 175 -15.79 6.44 2.93
CA VAL A 175 -14.47 6.70 3.53
C VAL A 175 -14.44 8.13 4.02
N LEU A 176 -14.07 8.34 5.28
CA LEU A 176 -13.85 9.68 5.84
C LEU A 176 -12.35 9.91 6.02
N GLU A 177 -11.85 10.97 5.37
CA GLU A 177 -10.43 11.31 5.31
C GLU A 177 -10.07 12.25 6.47
N ALA A 178 -10.64 13.47 6.49
CA ALA A 178 -10.42 14.49 7.52
C ALA A 178 -11.34 14.33 8.75
N TRP A 179 -11.39 13.13 9.32
CA TRP A 179 -12.28 12.81 10.45
C TRP A 179 -11.64 13.09 11.83
N SER A 180 -10.32 13.02 11.92
CA SER A 180 -9.63 13.00 13.20
C SER A 180 -9.27 14.39 13.71
N ASP A 181 -8.78 14.44 14.93
CA ASP A 181 -8.20 15.63 15.57
C ASP A 181 -6.92 16.18 14.89
N GLU A 182 -6.54 15.65 13.71
CA GLU A 182 -5.31 15.97 12.98
C GLU A 182 -4.02 15.91 13.82
N ALA A 183 -4.02 15.21 14.96
CA ALA A 183 -2.88 15.14 15.86
C ALA A 183 -2.58 13.69 16.25
N THR A 184 -3.57 13.01 16.82
CA THR A 184 -3.42 11.65 17.34
C THR A 184 -3.91 10.59 16.35
N PHE A 185 -4.81 10.96 15.43
CA PHE A 185 -5.39 10.08 14.42
C PHE A 185 -6.15 8.86 14.97
N TYR A 186 -6.56 8.90 16.24
CA TYR A 186 -7.50 7.93 16.82
C TYR A 186 -8.65 8.59 17.58
N LYS A 187 -8.65 9.93 17.68
CA LYS A 187 -9.74 10.72 18.24
C LYS A 187 -10.43 11.52 17.14
N TRP A 188 -11.75 11.64 17.25
CA TRP A 188 -12.56 12.49 16.39
C TRP A 188 -12.25 13.97 16.64
N ASN A 189 -12.29 14.80 15.59
CA ASN A 189 -12.06 16.25 15.74
C ASN A 189 -13.16 16.88 16.62
N PRO A 190 -12.82 17.49 17.78
CA PRO A 190 -13.82 18.11 18.63
C PRO A 190 -14.43 19.34 17.93
N GLY A 191 -15.76 19.41 17.92
CA GLY A 191 -16.51 20.51 17.31
C GLY A 191 -16.97 20.24 15.87
N LYS A 192 -16.25 19.42 15.10
CA LYS A 192 -16.68 18.97 13.76
C LYS A 192 -17.47 17.66 13.78
N TRP A 193 -17.21 16.80 14.77
CA TRP A 193 -17.82 15.47 14.91
C TRP A 193 -18.32 15.31 16.36
N ASN A 194 -19.49 15.87 16.64
CA ASN A 194 -20.01 15.94 18.01
C ASN A 194 -20.71 14.65 18.45
N HIS A 195 -21.28 13.89 17.51
CA HIS A 195 -22.02 12.66 17.76
C HIS A 195 -21.54 11.52 16.83
N PRO A 196 -20.23 11.18 16.85
CA PRO A 196 -19.66 10.25 15.87
C PRO A 196 -20.33 8.88 15.89
N LYS A 197 -20.72 8.37 17.07
CA LYS A 197 -21.44 7.10 17.18
C LYS A 197 -22.81 7.13 16.51
N GLU A 198 -23.59 8.18 16.75
CA GLU A 198 -24.91 8.33 16.13
C GLU A 198 -24.79 8.52 14.62
N MET A 199 -23.76 9.22 14.15
CA MET A 199 -23.46 9.34 12.73
C MET A 199 -23.10 7.99 12.11
N ILE A 200 -22.28 7.17 12.77
CA ILE A 200 -21.95 5.80 12.32
C ILE A 200 -23.22 4.97 12.21
N ASP A 201 -24.11 5.03 13.21
CA ASP A 201 -25.38 4.30 13.19
C ASP A 201 -26.25 4.73 12.00
N ARG A 202 -26.31 6.04 11.70
CA ARG A 202 -27.02 6.55 10.52
C ARG A 202 -26.40 6.11 9.19
N ILE A 203 -25.08 6.00 9.12
CA ILE A 203 -24.36 5.44 7.96
C ILE A 203 -24.78 3.98 7.78
N HIS A 204 -24.78 3.19 8.85
CA HIS A 204 -25.17 1.79 8.82
C HIS A 204 -26.66 1.58 8.48
N ASP A 205 -27.55 2.41 9.04
CA ASP A 205 -29.00 2.39 8.73
C ASP A 205 -29.29 2.73 7.27
N ALA A 206 -28.41 3.50 6.63
CA ALA A 206 -28.45 3.78 5.20
C ALA A 206 -27.87 2.64 4.33
N GLY A 207 -27.44 1.53 4.93
CA GLY A 207 -26.85 0.39 4.24
C GLY A 207 -25.37 0.55 3.87
N LEU A 208 -24.70 1.56 4.41
CA LEU A 208 -23.28 1.83 4.15
C LEU A 208 -22.37 1.25 5.24
N LYS A 209 -21.10 1.06 4.90
CA LYS A 209 -20.01 0.76 5.83
C LYS A 209 -19.07 1.96 5.94
N LEU A 210 -18.50 2.16 7.13
CA LEU A 210 -17.60 3.29 7.38
C LEU A 210 -16.14 2.83 7.44
N VAL A 211 -15.30 3.44 6.61
CA VAL A 211 -13.84 3.29 6.65
C VAL A 211 -13.22 4.63 7.04
N LEU A 212 -12.24 4.60 7.95
CA LEU A 212 -11.55 5.81 8.41
C LEU A 212 -10.11 5.86 7.91
N TRP A 213 -9.66 7.02 7.43
CA TRP A 213 -8.26 7.25 7.07
C TRP A 213 -7.34 7.19 8.29
N GLN A 214 -6.13 6.64 8.10
CA GLN A 214 -5.12 6.40 9.12
C GLN A 214 -3.72 6.61 8.57
N ILE A 215 -2.82 7.07 9.43
CA ILE A 215 -1.39 7.25 9.16
C ILE A 215 -0.55 6.71 10.34
N PRO A 216 0.59 6.04 10.12
CA PRO A 216 1.39 5.46 11.18
C PRO A 216 2.43 6.46 11.70
N VAL A 217 2.01 7.56 12.34
CA VAL A 217 2.93 8.54 12.93
C VAL A 217 2.51 8.96 14.34
N TYR A 218 3.50 9.24 15.20
CA TYR A 218 3.31 10.17 16.31
C TYR A 218 3.66 11.56 15.78
N LYS A 219 2.63 12.36 15.48
CA LYS A 219 2.77 13.57 14.67
C LYS A 219 3.60 14.62 15.40
N LYS A 220 4.58 15.19 14.69
CA LYS A 220 5.15 16.47 15.10
C LYS A 220 4.18 17.58 14.71
N MET A 221 3.63 18.28 15.70
CA MET A 221 2.73 19.41 15.47
C MET A 221 3.49 20.56 14.77
N GLY A 222 2.85 21.14 13.75
CA GLY A 222 3.33 22.34 13.08
C GLY A 222 3.32 23.57 14.00
N ARG A 223 4.10 24.60 13.63
CA ARG A 223 4.22 25.82 14.44
C ARG A 223 2.92 26.61 14.59
N GLU A 224 2.03 26.49 13.60
CA GLU A 224 0.74 27.19 13.54
C GLU A 224 -0.42 26.30 14.03
N GLU A 225 -0.15 25.02 14.30
CA GLU A 225 -1.16 24.11 14.81
C GLU A 225 -1.34 24.31 16.32
N ALA A 226 -2.58 24.13 16.79
CA ALA A 226 -2.88 24.22 18.21
C ALA A 226 -2.14 23.11 18.99
N ASP A 227 -1.71 23.43 20.21
CA ASP A 227 -1.14 22.44 21.11
C ASP A 227 -2.15 21.31 21.38
N ASN A 228 -1.68 20.08 21.42
CA ASN A 228 -2.50 18.90 21.68
C ASN A 228 -1.83 18.06 22.78
N GLU A 229 -2.38 18.16 23.99
CA GLU A 229 -1.84 17.50 25.17
C GLU A 229 -1.72 15.97 24.99
N GLN A 230 -2.73 15.33 24.40
CA GLN A 230 -2.71 13.89 24.20
C GLN A 230 -1.58 13.48 23.25
N ASN A 231 -1.37 14.20 22.15
CA ASN A 231 -0.30 13.91 21.21
C ASN A 231 1.08 14.02 21.89
N ARG A 232 1.29 15.02 22.74
CA ARG A 232 2.52 15.14 23.55
C ARG A 232 2.70 13.96 24.51
N LEU A 233 1.64 13.55 25.20
CA LEU A 233 1.68 12.38 26.09
C LEU A 233 1.97 11.09 25.33
N ASP A 234 1.42 10.94 24.12
CA ASP A 234 1.66 9.78 23.25
C ASP A 234 3.13 9.73 22.77
N GLU A 235 3.70 10.89 22.41
CA GLU A 235 5.13 11.00 22.09
C GLU A 235 6.01 10.68 23.31
N GLU A 236 5.70 11.23 24.48
CA GLU A 236 6.42 10.93 25.73
C GLU A 236 6.36 9.43 26.09
N GLU A 237 5.20 8.79 25.96
CA GLU A 237 5.03 7.35 26.16
C GLU A 237 5.87 6.56 25.16
N ALA A 238 5.81 6.93 23.87
CA ALA A 238 6.55 6.26 22.81
C ALA A 238 8.05 6.31 23.04
N LEU A 239 8.58 7.45 23.49
CA LEU A 239 9.99 7.62 23.82
C LEU A 239 10.38 6.86 25.09
N LYS A 240 9.58 6.97 26.15
CA LYS A 240 9.82 6.31 27.45
C LYS A 240 9.84 4.78 27.33
N HIS A 241 8.95 4.22 26.52
CA HIS A 241 8.77 2.79 26.38
C HIS A 241 9.37 2.20 25.09
N ARG A 242 10.09 3.02 24.30
CA ARG A 242 10.70 2.67 23.01
C ARG A 242 9.69 2.01 22.04
N LEU A 243 8.55 2.67 21.88
CA LEU A 243 7.47 2.23 20.99
C LEU A 243 7.67 2.70 19.54
N CYS A 244 8.55 3.67 19.31
CA CYS A 244 8.93 4.17 17.99
C CYS A 244 10.26 3.57 17.51
N LEU A 245 10.56 3.77 16.22
CA LEU A 245 11.85 3.43 15.63
C LEU A 245 12.98 4.30 16.17
N TYR A 246 14.19 3.76 16.18
CA TYR A 246 15.41 4.45 16.62
C TYR A 246 16.51 4.34 15.56
N GLY A 247 17.44 5.27 15.55
CA GLY A 247 18.69 5.16 14.80
C GLY A 247 19.71 4.27 15.51
N GLU A 248 20.73 3.83 14.77
CA GLU A 248 21.89 3.10 15.31
C GLU A 248 22.64 3.89 16.40
N ASN A 249 22.57 5.22 16.36
CA ASN A 249 23.13 6.12 17.38
C ASN A 249 22.35 6.13 18.70
N GLY A 250 21.21 5.44 18.78
CA GLY A 250 20.37 5.39 19.97
C GLY A 250 19.33 6.51 20.07
N GLU A 251 19.28 7.43 19.11
CA GLU A 251 18.30 8.53 19.04
C GLU A 251 17.00 8.08 18.37
N PRO A 252 15.83 8.65 18.73
CA PRO A 252 14.57 8.35 18.06
C PRO A 252 14.63 8.71 16.57
N TYR A 253 14.16 7.79 15.71
CA TYR A 253 14.06 8.06 14.28
C TYR A 253 12.87 8.99 14.02
N ARG A 254 13.13 10.09 13.33
CA ARG A 254 12.12 11.02 12.85
C ARG A 254 12.14 11.05 11.33
N ILE A 255 10.96 11.19 10.74
CA ILE A 255 10.82 11.35 9.29
C ILE A 255 11.64 12.58 8.85
N PRO A 256 12.54 12.49 7.86
CA PRO A 256 13.36 13.63 7.47
C PRO A 256 12.56 14.76 6.83
N GLU A 257 13.06 15.99 6.95
CA GLU A 257 12.53 17.17 6.24
C GLU A 257 12.42 16.93 4.72
N GLY A 258 11.40 17.52 4.11
CA GLY A 258 11.09 17.32 2.68
C GLY A 258 10.25 16.08 2.37
N ASN A 259 9.88 15.28 3.38
CA ASN A 259 8.95 14.16 3.23
C ASN A 259 7.64 14.45 3.98
N TRP A 260 6.57 13.77 3.59
CA TRP A 260 5.28 13.89 4.27
C TRP A 260 5.39 13.52 5.76
N PHE A 261 4.77 14.31 6.65
CA PHE A 261 4.88 14.19 8.11
C PHE A 261 6.30 14.37 8.69
N ALA A 262 7.16 15.16 8.04
CA ALA A 262 8.51 15.49 8.52
C ALA A 262 8.59 15.81 10.02
N GLY A 263 9.57 15.20 10.69
CA GLY A 263 9.86 15.33 12.11
C GLY A 263 9.00 14.48 13.04
N SER A 264 7.97 13.81 12.52
CA SER A 264 7.14 12.86 13.29
C SER A 264 7.93 11.58 13.59
N LEU A 265 7.61 10.91 14.70
CA LEU A 265 8.14 9.58 15.02
C LEU A 265 7.33 8.51 14.29
N LEU A 266 7.99 7.40 13.94
CA LEU A 266 7.32 6.22 13.38
C LEU A 266 7.16 5.12 14.44
N PRO A 267 5.97 4.52 14.59
CA PRO A 267 5.76 3.37 15.45
C PRO A 267 6.54 2.15 14.92
N ASP A 268 7.13 1.38 15.82
CA ASP A 268 7.79 0.12 15.48
C ASP A 268 6.84 -1.07 15.67
N PHE A 269 6.16 -1.50 14.61
CA PHE A 269 5.23 -2.65 14.67
C PHE A 269 5.91 -4.02 14.88
N THR A 270 7.24 -4.08 14.89
CA THR A 270 7.98 -5.30 15.28
C THR A 270 8.09 -5.45 16.79
N ASN A 271 7.79 -4.39 17.54
CA ASN A 271 7.67 -4.41 18.99
C ASN A 271 6.21 -4.75 19.41
N PRO A 272 5.98 -5.89 20.10
CA PRO A 272 4.64 -6.26 20.56
C PRO A 272 4.00 -5.21 21.49
N LYS A 273 4.80 -4.44 22.24
CA LYS A 273 4.29 -3.36 23.10
C LYS A 273 3.77 -2.18 22.28
N THR A 274 4.42 -1.86 21.16
CA THR A 274 3.94 -0.85 20.23
C THR A 274 2.59 -1.25 19.67
N TYR A 275 2.46 -2.50 19.20
CA TYR A 275 1.17 -3.03 18.74
C TYR A 275 0.09 -2.86 19.82
N GLN A 276 0.36 -3.29 21.06
CA GLN A 276 -0.60 -3.21 22.15
C GLN A 276 -1.02 -1.76 22.47
N SER A 277 -0.08 -0.84 22.67
CA SER A 277 -0.38 0.57 22.97
C SER A 277 -1.10 1.27 21.80
N TRP A 278 -0.62 1.07 20.58
CA TRP A 278 -1.16 1.69 19.37
C TRP A 278 -2.62 1.33 19.11
N PHE A 279 -2.96 0.05 19.25
CA PHE A 279 -4.31 -0.45 18.96
C PHE A 279 -5.25 -0.35 20.16
N ALA A 280 -4.75 -0.34 21.40
CA ALA A 280 -5.58 -0.01 22.56
C ALA A 280 -6.23 1.37 22.41
N LYS A 281 -5.48 2.36 21.91
CA LYS A 281 -5.97 3.72 21.65
C LYS A 281 -7.00 3.80 20.50
N ARG A 282 -7.05 2.79 19.63
CA ARG A 282 -7.97 2.71 18.48
C ARG A 282 -9.17 1.80 18.72
N GLN A 283 -9.23 1.11 19.86
CA GLN A 283 -10.30 0.16 20.17
C GLN A 283 -11.66 0.86 20.20
N ASP A 284 -11.73 2.07 20.74
CA ASP A 284 -12.97 2.86 20.79
C ASP A 284 -13.59 3.07 19.40
N LEU A 285 -12.79 3.25 18.34
CA LEU A 285 -13.27 3.37 16.96
C LEU A 285 -13.98 2.08 16.50
N MET A 286 -13.41 0.94 16.87
CA MET A 286 -13.98 -0.37 16.56
C MET A 286 -15.28 -0.60 17.33
N ASP A 287 -15.28 -0.25 18.61
CA ASP A 287 -16.43 -0.39 19.50
C ASP A 287 -17.57 0.54 19.07
N MET A 288 -17.25 1.69 18.47
CA MET A 288 -18.24 2.58 17.86
C MET A 288 -18.84 2.04 16.56
N GLY A 289 -18.23 1.04 15.93
CA GLY A 289 -18.77 0.39 14.72
C GLY A 289 -18.01 0.67 13.42
N VAL A 290 -16.80 1.23 13.47
CA VAL A 290 -15.97 1.41 12.26
C VAL A 290 -15.70 0.06 11.58
N ASP A 291 -15.84 0.01 10.26
CA ASP A 291 -15.79 -1.22 9.44
C ASP A 291 -14.43 -1.48 8.78
N GLY A 292 -13.50 -0.54 8.90
CA GLY A 292 -12.13 -0.70 8.43
C GLY A 292 -11.33 0.59 8.45
N PHE A 293 -10.09 0.50 7.98
CA PHE A 293 -9.20 1.64 7.90
C PHE A 293 -8.56 1.76 6.51
N LYS A 294 -8.50 3.00 6.00
CA LYS A 294 -7.65 3.38 4.88
C LYS A 294 -6.26 3.70 5.45
N THR A 295 -5.35 2.74 5.38
CA THR A 295 -3.99 2.84 5.91
C THR A 295 -3.09 3.53 4.88
N ASP A 296 -3.00 4.84 4.98
CA ASP A 296 -2.16 5.66 4.13
C ASP A 296 -0.73 5.76 4.69
N GLY A 297 0.18 6.28 3.88
CA GLY A 297 1.60 6.26 4.17
C GLY A 297 2.19 4.84 4.11
N GLY A 298 3.25 4.62 4.90
CA GLY A 298 3.98 3.34 4.92
C GLY A 298 5.29 3.36 4.13
N GLU A 299 5.60 4.47 3.46
CA GLU A 299 6.83 4.65 2.68
C GLU A 299 7.96 5.36 3.47
N HIS A 300 7.73 5.62 4.77
CA HIS A 300 8.48 6.58 5.59
C HIS A 300 9.87 6.13 6.09
N ILE A 301 10.43 5.03 5.59
CA ILE A 301 11.80 4.63 5.91
C ILE A 301 12.75 5.25 4.88
N HIS A 302 13.50 6.27 5.31
CA HIS A 302 14.39 7.06 4.45
C HIS A 302 15.88 6.96 4.84
N SER A 303 16.23 6.13 5.82
CA SER A 303 17.61 5.95 6.27
C SER A 303 17.92 4.48 6.49
N GLU A 304 19.08 4.03 6.01
CA GLU A 304 19.59 2.67 6.24
C GLU A 304 19.97 2.42 7.70
N HIS A 305 20.25 3.49 8.46
CA HIS A 305 20.68 3.46 9.86
C HIS A 305 19.53 3.41 10.88
N VAL A 306 18.31 3.16 10.42
CA VAL A 306 17.17 2.87 11.31
C VAL A 306 17.33 1.46 11.88
N LYS A 307 16.92 1.26 13.13
CA LYS A 307 16.95 -0.01 13.85
C LYS A 307 15.55 -0.33 14.39
N PHE A 308 15.07 -1.52 14.05
CA PHE A 308 13.82 -2.08 14.52
C PHE A 308 14.05 -2.93 15.77
N HIS A 309 13.00 -3.15 16.54
CA HIS A 309 12.97 -3.93 17.76
C HIS A 309 13.29 -5.41 17.50
N ASP A 310 12.86 -5.98 16.38
CA ASP A 310 13.22 -7.35 15.98
C ASP A 310 14.68 -7.51 15.51
N GLY A 311 15.46 -6.42 15.48
CA GLY A 311 16.86 -6.43 15.07
C GLY A 311 17.11 -6.13 13.59
N SER A 312 16.06 -6.04 12.77
CA SER A 312 16.18 -5.57 11.39
C SER A 312 16.58 -4.09 11.32
N ASN A 313 17.15 -3.68 10.18
CA ASN A 313 17.66 -2.32 9.97
C ASN A 313 16.89 -1.59 8.85
N GLY A 314 17.23 -0.32 8.60
CA GLY A 314 16.57 0.52 7.61
C GLY A 314 16.66 0.01 6.16
N ARG A 315 17.67 -0.81 5.83
CA ARG A 315 17.82 -1.41 4.49
C ARG A 315 16.72 -2.43 4.21
N GLU A 316 16.33 -3.21 5.22
CA GLU A 316 15.15 -4.08 5.16
C GLU A 316 13.87 -3.27 5.40
N GLY A 317 13.92 -2.36 6.37
CA GLY A 317 12.85 -1.46 6.75
C GLY A 317 12.23 -0.73 5.57
N LYS A 318 13.04 -0.38 4.57
CA LYS A 318 12.61 0.31 3.34
C LYS A 318 11.38 -0.32 2.70
N ASN A 319 11.31 -1.65 2.63
CA ASN A 319 10.12 -2.36 2.16
C ASN A 319 9.32 -3.04 3.28
N LYS A 320 10.02 -3.49 4.34
CA LYS A 320 9.43 -4.24 5.45
C LYS A 320 8.39 -3.43 6.22
N PHE A 321 8.62 -2.12 6.39
CA PHE A 321 7.72 -1.27 7.19
C PHE A 321 6.31 -1.23 6.61
N ALA A 322 6.15 -1.05 5.30
CA ALA A 322 4.85 -1.06 4.64
C ALA A 322 4.07 -2.36 4.92
N ARG A 323 4.72 -3.51 4.77
CA ARG A 323 4.12 -4.82 5.07
C ARG A 323 3.74 -4.97 6.53
N ASP A 324 4.62 -4.59 7.44
CA ASP A 324 4.42 -4.79 8.88
C ASP A 324 3.32 -3.86 9.42
N TYR A 325 3.24 -2.63 8.90
CA TYR A 325 2.16 -1.68 9.18
C TYR A 325 0.80 -2.24 8.76
N THR A 326 0.64 -2.67 7.50
CA THR A 326 -0.64 -3.20 7.03
C THR A 326 -0.99 -4.53 7.70
N SER A 327 -0.01 -5.38 7.98
CA SER A 327 -0.20 -6.63 8.75
C SER A 327 -0.69 -6.36 10.17
N ALA A 328 -0.15 -5.34 10.83
CA ALA A 328 -0.55 -4.96 12.17
C ALA A 328 -2.02 -4.50 12.20
N TYR A 329 -2.44 -3.67 11.24
CA TYR A 329 -3.83 -3.26 11.09
C TYR A 329 -4.75 -4.44 10.74
N LYS A 330 -4.33 -5.35 9.84
CA LYS A 330 -5.13 -6.52 9.50
C LYS A 330 -5.37 -7.43 10.71
N LYS A 331 -4.34 -7.63 11.53
CA LYS A 331 -4.44 -8.39 12.79
C LYS A 331 -5.41 -7.72 13.76
N PHE A 332 -5.40 -6.39 13.85
CA PHE A 332 -6.29 -5.63 14.73
C PHE A 332 -7.76 -5.69 14.29
N VAL A 333 -8.05 -5.43 13.01
CA VAL A 333 -9.45 -5.35 12.54
C VAL A 333 -10.10 -6.72 12.31
N GLY A 334 -9.30 -7.77 12.15
CA GLY A 334 -9.78 -9.13 11.92
C GLY A 334 -10.24 -9.39 10.48
N LYS A 335 -11.04 -10.44 10.30
CA LYS A 335 -11.40 -10.97 8.97
C LYS A 335 -12.59 -10.25 8.33
N ASP A 336 -13.55 -9.75 9.12
CA ASP A 336 -14.83 -9.23 8.65
C ASP A 336 -14.78 -7.73 8.29
N LYS A 337 -13.59 -7.14 8.36
CA LYS A 337 -13.30 -5.72 8.17
C LYS A 337 -12.17 -5.53 7.18
N VAL A 338 -12.10 -4.33 6.60
CA VAL A 338 -11.15 -4.00 5.53
C VAL A 338 -9.96 -3.22 6.04
N VAL A 339 -8.80 -3.52 5.45
CA VAL A 339 -7.63 -2.64 5.45
C VAL A 339 -7.44 -2.23 3.99
N PHE A 340 -7.38 -0.93 3.75
CA PHE A 340 -7.27 -0.35 2.42
C PHE A 340 -6.01 0.51 2.33
N SER A 341 -4.97 0.02 1.65
CA SER A 341 -3.61 0.53 1.80
C SER A 341 -3.08 1.18 0.53
N ARG A 342 -2.27 2.23 0.69
CA ARG A 342 -1.43 2.78 -0.40
C ARG A 342 -0.15 1.95 -0.56
N ALA A 343 0.63 1.88 0.52
CA ALA A 343 1.88 1.13 0.50
C ALA A 343 1.66 -0.36 0.80
N GLY A 344 2.50 -1.18 0.18
CA GLY A 344 2.49 -2.62 0.39
C GLY A 344 3.79 -3.27 -0.04
N PHE A 345 3.87 -4.59 0.15
CA PHE A 345 4.98 -5.41 -0.30
C PHE A 345 4.51 -6.86 -0.54
N SER A 346 5.43 -7.79 -0.77
CA SER A 346 5.12 -9.23 -0.94
C SER A 346 4.08 -9.76 0.07
N GLY A 347 3.12 -10.54 -0.42
CA GLY A 347 2.06 -11.17 0.39
C GLY A 347 0.78 -10.35 0.60
N GLN A 348 0.60 -9.20 -0.07
CA GLN A 348 -0.58 -8.33 0.14
C GLN A 348 -1.93 -9.04 -0.04
N HIS A 349 -2.02 -10.11 -0.84
CA HIS A 349 -3.27 -10.88 -0.99
C HIS A 349 -3.81 -11.48 0.31
N THR A 350 -2.98 -11.57 1.36
CA THR A 350 -3.37 -12.05 2.69
C THR A 350 -3.79 -10.91 3.65
N ILE A 351 -3.53 -9.65 3.27
CA ILE A 351 -3.53 -8.52 4.21
C ILE A 351 -4.60 -7.51 3.88
N SER A 352 -4.47 -6.85 2.72
CA SER A 352 -5.20 -5.62 2.44
C SER A 352 -5.70 -5.54 1.01
N ILE A 353 -6.70 -4.69 0.85
CA ILE A 353 -7.07 -4.10 -0.42
C ILE A 353 -6.03 -3.01 -0.74
N GLN A 354 -5.55 -2.94 -1.97
CA GLN A 354 -4.56 -1.94 -2.41
C GLN A 354 -5.19 -0.82 -3.23
N TRP A 355 -4.63 0.37 -3.14
CA TRP A 355 -5.02 1.53 -3.92
C TRP A 355 -3.85 2.13 -4.67
N ALA A 356 -4.12 2.59 -5.89
CA ALA A 356 -3.12 3.11 -6.82
C ALA A 356 -2.35 4.36 -6.36
N GLY A 357 -2.65 4.93 -5.20
CA GLY A 357 -2.06 6.18 -4.76
C GLY A 357 -2.58 7.38 -5.55
N ASP A 358 -1.90 8.52 -5.39
CA ASP A 358 -2.39 9.80 -5.91
C ASP A 358 -2.12 9.98 -7.41
N GLN A 359 -3.16 10.34 -8.17
CA GLN A 359 -3.03 10.73 -9.58
C GLN A 359 -3.59 12.12 -9.85
N GLN A 360 -3.02 12.81 -10.84
CA GLN A 360 -3.71 13.96 -11.41
C GLN A 360 -4.89 13.53 -12.29
N SER A 361 -5.90 14.38 -12.37
CA SER A 361 -7.07 14.24 -13.25
C SER A 361 -6.73 14.44 -14.73
N ARG A 362 -5.83 13.60 -15.27
CA ARG A 362 -5.28 13.66 -16.64
C ARG A 362 -5.36 12.31 -17.36
N PRO A 363 -5.60 12.28 -18.69
CA PRO A 363 -5.63 11.04 -19.46
C PRO A 363 -4.33 10.22 -19.38
N GLU A 364 -3.18 10.87 -19.29
CA GLU A 364 -1.88 10.20 -19.19
C GLU A 364 -1.74 9.42 -17.88
N GLU A 365 -2.31 9.92 -16.79
CA GLU A 365 -2.32 9.25 -15.49
C GLU A 365 -3.27 8.05 -15.49
N MET A 366 -4.44 8.16 -16.13
CA MET A 366 -5.33 7.02 -16.31
C MET A 366 -4.63 5.86 -17.05
N LYS A 367 -3.78 6.18 -18.03
CA LYS A 367 -2.95 5.17 -18.73
C LYS A 367 -1.89 4.55 -17.79
N SER A 368 -1.30 5.32 -16.90
CA SER A 368 -0.36 4.84 -15.88
C SER A 368 -1.06 3.90 -14.89
N VAL A 369 -2.25 4.27 -14.42
CA VAL A 369 -3.08 3.49 -13.49
C VAL A 369 -3.54 2.17 -14.11
N LEU A 370 -3.89 2.16 -15.41
CA LEU A 370 -4.20 0.91 -16.12
C LEU A 370 -3.01 -0.07 -16.09
N LYS A 371 -1.79 0.42 -16.29
CA LYS A 371 -0.58 -0.42 -16.20
C LYS A 371 -0.32 -0.89 -14.78
N ALA A 372 -0.55 -0.01 -13.79
CA ALA A 372 -0.40 -0.31 -12.38
C ALA A 372 -1.31 -1.47 -11.98
N GLY A 373 -2.61 -1.40 -12.28
CA GLY A 373 -3.57 -2.47 -11.97
C GLY A 373 -3.25 -3.80 -12.65
N LEU A 374 -2.86 -3.78 -13.93
CA LEU A 374 -2.45 -5.01 -14.65
C LEU A 374 -1.18 -5.63 -14.07
N SER A 375 -0.20 -4.81 -13.70
CA SER A 375 1.04 -5.29 -13.06
C SER A 375 0.78 -5.80 -11.64
N ALA A 376 -0.10 -5.15 -10.88
CA ALA A 376 -0.54 -5.60 -9.56
C ALA A 376 -1.17 -7.01 -9.64
N ALA A 377 -2.13 -7.20 -10.57
CA ALA A 377 -2.75 -8.49 -10.81
C ALA A 377 -1.72 -9.56 -11.23
N ALA A 378 -0.77 -9.21 -12.10
CA ALA A 378 0.33 -10.10 -12.51
C ALA A 378 1.30 -10.45 -11.36
N SER A 379 1.24 -9.72 -10.24
CA SER A 379 2.08 -9.89 -9.05
C SER A 379 1.33 -10.54 -7.88
N GLY A 380 0.09 -11.00 -8.10
CA GLY A 380 -0.74 -11.61 -7.06
C GLY A 380 -1.42 -10.60 -6.13
N ILE A 381 -1.47 -9.31 -6.48
CA ILE A 381 -2.27 -8.30 -5.76
C ILE A 381 -3.70 -8.37 -6.31
N LEU A 382 -4.59 -9.04 -5.58
CA LEU A 382 -5.90 -9.42 -6.09
C LEU A 382 -6.98 -8.34 -5.92
N PHE A 383 -6.95 -7.62 -4.80
CA PHE A 383 -7.94 -6.62 -4.46
C PHE A 383 -7.31 -5.25 -4.61
N TRP A 384 -7.71 -4.55 -5.67
CA TRP A 384 -7.06 -3.32 -6.10
C TRP A 384 -8.08 -2.34 -6.67
N GLY A 385 -7.85 -1.05 -6.44
CA GLY A 385 -8.63 0.04 -6.99
C GLY A 385 -7.80 1.30 -7.19
N PHE A 386 -8.44 2.35 -7.69
CA PHE A 386 -7.84 3.65 -7.94
C PHE A 386 -8.90 4.74 -7.79
N ASP A 387 -8.48 6.00 -7.68
CA ASP A 387 -9.41 7.11 -7.58
C ASP A 387 -9.99 7.43 -8.96
N ILE A 388 -11.31 7.25 -9.10
CA ILE A 388 -11.99 7.45 -10.37
C ILE A 388 -11.75 8.88 -10.87
N ALA A 389 -11.14 8.94 -12.05
CA ALA A 389 -10.81 10.16 -12.78
C ALA A 389 -9.69 11.02 -12.18
N GLY A 390 -8.92 10.47 -11.24
CA GLY A 390 -7.81 11.16 -10.58
C GLY A 390 -8.21 11.77 -9.24
N PHE A 391 -7.20 12.02 -8.41
CA PHE A 391 -7.33 12.56 -7.07
C PHE A 391 -7.14 14.07 -7.04
N ALA A 392 -6.09 14.57 -7.71
CA ALA A 392 -5.64 15.95 -7.65
C ALA A 392 -5.74 16.67 -9.00
N GLY A 393 -5.56 17.99 -8.96
CA GLY A 393 -5.55 18.87 -10.13
C GLY A 393 -6.91 19.51 -10.40
N PRO A 394 -7.04 20.16 -11.57
CA PRO A 394 -8.33 20.63 -12.06
C PRO A 394 -9.34 19.48 -12.16
N LEU A 395 -10.63 19.82 -12.12
CA LEU A 395 -11.68 18.82 -12.34
C LEU A 395 -11.44 18.04 -13.64
N PRO A 396 -11.67 16.71 -13.64
CA PRO A 396 -11.50 15.89 -14.83
C PRO A 396 -12.47 16.33 -15.94
N SER A 397 -12.05 16.16 -17.19
CA SER A 397 -12.98 16.32 -18.30
C SER A 397 -14.10 15.28 -18.22
N MET A 398 -15.27 15.59 -18.79
CA MET A 398 -16.39 14.65 -18.83
C MET A 398 -16.04 13.34 -19.52
N ASP A 399 -15.15 13.35 -20.52
CA ASP A 399 -14.68 12.11 -21.17
C ASP A 399 -13.80 11.31 -20.22
N LEU A 400 -12.80 11.93 -19.58
CA LEU A 400 -11.95 11.26 -18.60
C LEU A 400 -12.78 10.63 -17.47
N TYR A 401 -13.72 11.39 -16.91
CA TYR A 401 -14.60 10.92 -15.85
C TYR A 401 -15.40 9.68 -16.27
N ARG A 402 -16.01 9.71 -17.47
CA ARG A 402 -16.76 8.58 -18.02
C ARG A 402 -15.88 7.37 -18.28
N ARG A 403 -14.69 7.56 -18.87
CA ARG A 403 -13.76 6.47 -19.17
C ARG A 403 -13.19 5.83 -17.91
N ALA A 404 -12.81 6.65 -16.93
CA ALA A 404 -12.35 6.16 -15.64
C ALA A 404 -13.44 5.37 -14.90
N THR A 405 -14.69 5.87 -14.92
CA THR A 405 -15.83 5.14 -14.35
C THR A 405 -16.03 3.78 -15.04
N GLN A 406 -16.00 3.75 -16.37
CA GLN A 406 -16.12 2.51 -17.15
C GLN A 406 -15.02 1.50 -16.81
N PHE A 407 -13.78 1.98 -16.62
CA PHE A 407 -12.66 1.13 -16.20
C PHE A 407 -12.86 0.59 -14.77
N ALA A 408 -13.24 1.45 -13.83
CA ALA A 408 -13.44 1.07 -12.43
C ALA A 408 -14.54 0.03 -12.22
N CYS A 409 -15.59 -0.01 -13.07
CA CYS A 409 -16.61 -1.07 -13.03
C CYS A 409 -16.05 -2.49 -13.23
N PHE A 410 -14.83 -2.63 -13.78
CA PHE A 410 -14.16 -3.91 -13.98
C PHE A 410 -12.95 -4.10 -13.05
N CYS A 411 -12.75 -3.18 -12.10
CA CYS A 411 -11.76 -3.33 -11.04
C CYS A 411 -12.41 -4.02 -9.82
N PRO A 412 -11.64 -4.77 -9.02
CA PRO A 412 -12.14 -5.36 -7.78
C PRO A 412 -12.73 -4.32 -6.81
N ILE A 413 -12.19 -3.10 -6.80
CA ILE A 413 -12.63 -2.01 -5.93
C ILE A 413 -12.91 -0.78 -6.77
N MET A 414 -14.08 -0.18 -6.56
CA MET A 414 -14.57 0.96 -7.31
C MET A 414 -14.78 2.14 -6.36
N GLN A 415 -13.91 3.14 -6.43
CA GLN A 415 -13.90 4.27 -5.49
C GLN A 415 -13.91 5.63 -6.17
N TRP A 416 -14.81 6.49 -5.71
CA TRP A 416 -14.68 7.94 -5.86
C TRP A 416 -13.91 8.51 -4.68
N HIS A 417 -12.86 9.27 -4.98
CA HIS A 417 -12.08 10.03 -4.03
C HIS A 417 -11.42 11.19 -4.75
N SER A 418 -11.35 12.34 -4.09
CA SER A 418 -10.81 13.55 -4.70
C SER A 418 -10.33 14.54 -3.65
N GLU A 419 -9.25 15.23 -3.99
CA GLU A 419 -8.84 16.50 -3.39
C GLU A 419 -9.68 17.63 -4.03
N PRO A 420 -10.12 18.63 -3.26
CA PRO A 420 -10.74 19.81 -3.84
C PRO A 420 -9.77 20.66 -4.66
N ASP A 421 -10.30 21.41 -5.62
CA ASP A 421 -9.54 22.50 -6.26
C ASP A 421 -9.08 23.51 -5.20
N GLY A 422 -7.77 23.78 -5.18
CA GLY A 422 -7.08 24.58 -4.18
C GLY A 422 -6.90 23.93 -2.80
N GLY A 423 -6.98 22.60 -2.72
CA GLY A 423 -6.79 21.82 -1.49
C GLY A 423 -5.35 21.72 -0.97
N GLN A 424 -5.09 20.75 -0.08
CA GLN A 424 -3.83 20.57 0.65
C GLN A 424 -2.60 20.51 -0.27
N PHE A 425 -2.78 19.97 -1.48
CA PHE A 425 -1.70 19.77 -2.45
C PHE A 425 -1.63 20.85 -3.52
N LYS A 426 -2.34 21.98 -3.38
CA LYS A 426 -2.35 23.06 -4.37
C LYS A 426 -0.95 23.51 -4.78
N ASP A 427 -0.05 23.64 -3.82
CA ASP A 427 1.30 24.16 -4.04
C ASP A 427 2.27 23.10 -4.61
N LEU A 428 1.84 21.83 -4.69
CA LEU A 428 2.58 20.73 -5.33
C LEU A 428 2.15 20.48 -6.79
N MET A 429 1.11 21.17 -7.26
CA MET A 429 0.52 21.07 -8.61
C MET A 429 1.00 22.19 -9.52
#